data_AF-A0A3B9ETN9-F1
#
_entry.id   AF-A0A3B9ETN9-F1
#
_cell.length_a   1.000
_cell.length_b   1.000
_cell.length_c   1.000
_cell.angle_alpha   90.00
_cell.angle_beta   90.00
_cell.angle_gamma   90.00
#
_symmetry.space_group_name_H-M   'P 1'
#
loop_
_entity.id
_entity.type
_entity.pdbx_description
1 polymer ?
#
loop_
_entity_poly.entity_id
_entity_poly.type
_entity_poly.pdbx_seq_one_letter_code
_entity_poly.pdbx_strand_id
1 'polypeptide(L)'
;MLYQAQKIEVSFNFSRLLPTHDTTQVNYDNFRATFDQVGNTVVLAAEDYDVFAPENYPHWLKLQKRLEKIEGVESVLSPINAFTLKRNDSLKKLEVVRMNPELRKPDLA
;
A
#
# COMPACT_ATOMS: atom_id res chain seq x y z
N MET A 1 -43.22 15.42 6.93
CA MET A 1 -42.48 14.17 7.21
C MET A 1 -41.95 13.53 5.92
N LEU A 2 -42.78 13.22 4.91
CA LEU A 2 -42.31 12.67 3.61
C LEU A 2 -41.25 13.53 2.88
N TYR A 3 -41.39 14.86 2.88
CA TYR A 3 -40.43 15.78 2.25
C TYR A 3 -39.04 15.79 2.93
N GLN A 4 -38.99 15.54 4.24
CA GLN A 4 -37.72 15.47 4.97
C GLN A 4 -37.00 14.13 4.74
N ALA A 5 -37.72 13.06 4.37
CA ALA A 5 -37.11 11.78 4.03
C ALA A 5 -36.24 11.84 2.75
N GLN A 6 -36.45 12.84 1.88
CA GLN A 6 -35.59 13.09 0.71
C GLN A 6 -34.20 13.62 1.09
N LYS A 7 -33.99 14.04 2.34
CA LYS A 7 -32.72 14.60 2.84
C LYS A 7 -31.93 13.62 3.70
N ILE A 8 -32.27 12.33 3.65
CA ILE A 8 -31.54 11.31 4.41
C ILE A 8 -30.19 11.08 3.73
N GLU A 9 -29.11 11.39 4.45
CA GLU A 9 -27.74 11.10 4.05
C GLU A 9 -27.16 10.01 4.96
N VAL A 10 -26.66 8.93 4.37
CA VAL A 10 -26.00 7.85 5.10
C VAL A 10 -24.50 8.05 4.98
N SER A 11 -23.87 8.41 6.09
CA SER A 11 -22.41 8.52 6.20
C SER A 11 -21.80 7.14 6.44
N PHE A 12 -21.00 6.65 5.49
CA PHE A 12 -20.18 5.43 5.64
C PHE A 12 -18.80 5.72 6.25
N ASN A 13 -18.57 6.94 6.74
CA ASN A 13 -17.33 7.27 7.42
C ASN A 13 -17.26 6.57 8.79
N PHE A 14 -16.09 6.04 9.13
CA PHE A 14 -15.82 5.64 10.51
C PHE A 14 -16.14 6.81 11.45
N SER A 15 -16.92 6.54 12.49
CA SER A 15 -17.28 7.57 13.46
C SER A 15 -16.02 8.16 14.07
N ARG A 16 -15.96 9.49 14.15
CA ARG A 16 -14.90 10.16 14.91
C ARG A 16 -14.96 9.67 16.35
N LEU A 17 -13.78 9.33 16.90
CA LEU A 17 -13.64 8.89 18.29
C LEU A 17 -13.60 10.08 19.26
N LEU A 18 -13.18 11.26 18.79
CA LEU A 18 -13.04 12.47 19.59
C LEU A 18 -13.82 13.64 18.98
N PRO A 19 -14.20 14.65 19.80
CA PRO A 19 -14.82 15.88 19.32
C PRO A 19 -13.91 16.63 18.33
N THR A 20 -14.49 17.38 17.40
CA THR A 20 -13.75 18.14 16.37
C THR A 20 -12.85 19.24 16.93
N HIS A 21 -13.08 19.68 18.17
CA HIS A 21 -12.27 20.70 18.82
C HIS A 21 -11.13 20.12 19.67
N ASP A 22 -11.06 18.80 19.83
CA ASP A 22 -9.96 18.16 20.54
C ASP A 22 -8.67 18.27 19.72
N THR A 23 -7.57 18.66 20.37
CA THR A 23 -6.28 18.87 19.68
C THR A 23 -5.75 17.58 19.04
N THR A 24 -6.04 16.42 19.62
CA THR A 24 -5.69 15.10 19.07
C THR A 24 -6.46 14.83 17.79
N GLN A 25 -7.76 15.18 17.74
CA GLN A 25 -8.58 15.02 16.54
C GLN A 25 -8.11 15.95 15.41
N VAL A 26 -7.77 17.20 15.73
CA VAL A 26 -7.23 18.16 14.74
C VAL A 26 -5.91 17.65 14.15
N ASN A 27 -5.00 17.13 14.99
CA ASN A 27 -3.75 16.55 14.52
C ASN A 27 -3.97 15.33 13.63
N TYR A 28 -4.91 14.45 14.00
CA TYR A 28 -5.29 13.30 13.18
C TYR A 28 -5.87 13.71 11.82
N ASP A 29 -6.77 14.70 11.80
CA ASP A 29 -7.39 15.19 10.57
C ASP A 29 -6.33 15.81 9.63
N ASN A 30 -5.37 16.57 10.17
CA ASN A 30 -4.24 17.12 9.40
C ASN A 30 -3.31 16.02 8.84
N PHE A 31 -3.05 14.99 9.63
CA PHE A 31 -2.27 13.82 9.20
C PHE A 31 -2.98 13.11 8.04
N ARG A 32 -4.29 12.81 8.20
CA ARG A 32 -5.09 12.18 7.15
C ARG A 32 -5.15 13.01 5.87
N ALA A 33 -5.25 14.34 5.98
CA ALA A 33 -5.22 15.22 4.81
C ALA A 33 -3.89 15.20 4.04
N THR A 34 -2.78 14.89 4.73
CA THR A 34 -1.44 14.85 4.14
C THR A 34 -1.13 13.49 3.52
N PHE A 35 -1.48 12.41 4.21
CA PHE A 35 -1.08 11.04 3.86
C PHE A 35 -2.18 10.24 3.16
N ASP A 36 -3.40 10.77 3.14
CA ASP A 36 -4.62 10.09 2.71
C ASP A 36 -4.89 8.78 3.49
N GLN A 37 -6.13 8.30 3.48
CA GLN A 37 -6.48 7.07 4.19
C GLN A 37 -6.31 5.86 3.28
N VAL A 38 -5.18 5.17 3.37
CA VAL A 38 -4.94 3.88 2.68
C VAL A 38 -5.73 2.77 3.40
N GLY A 39 -7.06 2.78 3.26
CA GLY A 39 -7.97 1.94 4.05
C GLY A 39 -8.22 0.53 3.51
N ASN A 40 -7.89 0.26 2.24
CA ASN A 40 -8.40 -0.92 1.52
C ASN A 40 -7.29 -1.84 1.00
N THR A 41 -6.29 -2.13 1.83
CA THR A 41 -5.17 -3.02 1.44
C THR A 41 -5.45 -4.46 1.85
N VAL A 42 -5.37 -5.38 0.89
CA VAL A 42 -5.38 -6.83 1.15
C VAL A 42 -3.94 -7.33 1.16
N VAL A 43 -3.54 -8.02 2.24
CA VAL A 43 -2.21 -8.62 2.37
C VAL A 43 -2.31 -10.13 2.16
N LEU A 44 -1.50 -10.65 1.23
CA LEU A 44 -1.36 -12.09 0.96
C LEU A 44 0.03 -12.54 1.38
N ALA A 45 0.12 -13.61 2.15
CA ALA A 45 1.37 -14.24 2.57
C ALA A 45 1.41 -15.70 2.11
N ALA A 46 2.58 -16.18 1.73
CA ALA A 46 2.84 -17.57 1.40
C ALA A 46 3.99 -18.07 2.28
N GLU A 47 3.80 -19.24 2.88
CA GLU A 47 4.82 -19.92 3.68
C GLU A 47 5.71 -20.76 2.75
N ASP A 48 7.02 -20.72 2.97
CA ASP A 48 8.04 -21.51 2.26
C ASP A 48 7.98 -21.46 0.71
N TYR A 49 7.49 -20.35 0.14
CA TYR A 49 7.41 -20.16 -1.30
C TYR A 49 8.51 -19.24 -1.82
N ASP A 50 9.51 -19.80 -2.52
CA ASP A 50 10.54 -18.99 -3.18
C ASP A 50 10.03 -18.42 -4.51
N VAL A 51 9.57 -17.17 -4.46
CA VAL A 51 9.08 -16.40 -5.62
C VAL A 51 10.13 -16.25 -6.72
N PHE A 52 11.42 -16.26 -6.38
CA PHE A 52 12.50 -16.00 -7.32
C PHE A 52 13.07 -17.26 -7.96
N ALA A 53 12.65 -18.46 -7.53
CA ALA A 53 13.01 -19.70 -8.19
C ALA A 53 12.49 -19.69 -9.66
N PRO A 54 13.28 -20.17 -10.64
CA PRO A 54 12.93 -20.10 -12.06
C PRO A 54 11.57 -20.71 -12.40
N GLU A 55 11.21 -21.79 -11.71
CA GLU A 55 9.93 -22.48 -11.85
C GLU A 55 8.75 -21.69 -11.25
N ASN A 56 8.97 -20.98 -10.14
CA ASN A 56 7.93 -20.29 -9.37
C ASN A 56 7.65 -18.86 -9.87
N TYR A 57 8.67 -18.19 -10.40
CA TYR A 57 8.57 -16.82 -10.92
C TYR A 57 7.42 -16.61 -11.93
N PRO A 58 7.26 -17.44 -12.99
CA PRO A 58 6.16 -17.25 -13.94
C PRO A 58 4.78 -17.46 -13.30
N HIS A 59 4.65 -18.34 -12.31
CA HIS A 59 3.41 -18.55 -11.57
C HIS A 59 3.05 -17.32 -10.73
N TRP A 60 4.03 -16.73 -10.05
CA TRP A 60 3.82 -15.53 -9.25
C TRP A 60 3.50 -14.31 -10.11
N LEU A 61 4.21 -14.13 -11.23
CA LEU A 61 3.91 -13.08 -12.21
C LEU A 61 2.49 -13.21 -12.76
N LYS A 62 2.02 -14.44 -13.01
CA LYS A 62 0.64 -14.70 -13.43
C LYS A 62 -0.37 -14.34 -12.34
N LEU A 63 -0.07 -14.63 -11.07
CA LEU A 63 -0.91 -14.23 -9.93
C LEU A 63 -1.03 -12.71 -9.86
N GLN A 64 0.09 -11.98 -9.86
CA GLN A 64 0.10 -10.52 -9.83
C GLN A 64 -0.77 -9.93 -10.96
N LYS A 65 -0.54 -10.36 -12.21
CA LYS A 65 -1.31 -9.89 -13.37
C LYS A 65 -2.79 -10.21 -13.30
N ARG A 66 -3.19 -11.26 -12.57
CA ARG A 66 -4.60 -11.59 -12.35
C ARG A 66 -5.22 -10.66 -11.32
N LEU A 67 -4.51 -10.36 -10.24
CA LEU A 67 -4.96 -9.43 -9.20
C LEU A 67 -5.10 -8.01 -9.76
N GLU A 68 -4.15 -7.55 -10.58
CA GLU A 68 -4.18 -6.23 -11.24
C GLU A 68 -5.38 -6.06 -12.20
N LYS A 69 -6.02 -7.15 -12.63
CA LYS A 69 -7.18 -7.11 -13.54
C LYS A 69 -8.53 -7.12 -12.82
N ILE A 70 -8.54 -7.28 -11.50
CA ILE A 70 -9.77 -7.28 -10.72
C ILE A 70 -10.31 -5.86 -10.67
N GLU A 71 -11.59 -5.68 -10.99
CA GLU A 71 -12.25 -4.38 -10.90
C GLU A 71 -12.19 -3.84 -9.46
N GLY A 72 -11.74 -2.59 -9.31
CA GLY A 72 -11.54 -1.95 -8.00
C GLY A 72 -10.15 -2.16 -7.39
N VAL A 73 -9.28 -2.98 -7.98
CA VAL A 73 -7.87 -3.04 -7.57
C VAL A 73 -7.09 -1.93 -8.26
N GLU A 74 -6.62 -0.95 -7.48
CA GLU A 74 -5.84 0.19 -8.00
C GLU A 74 -4.38 -0.20 -8.27
N SER A 75 -3.76 -0.97 -7.38
CA SER A 75 -2.38 -1.41 -7.54
C SER A 75 -2.09 -2.72 -6.81
N VAL A 76 -1.08 -3.45 -7.29
CA VAL A 76 -0.59 -4.68 -6.66
C VAL A 76 0.91 -4.55 -6.44
N LEU A 77 1.32 -4.57 -5.17
CA LEU A 77 2.71 -4.65 -4.76
C LEU A 77 3.07 -6.09 -4.41
N SER A 78 4.19 -6.58 -4.93
CA SER A 78 4.67 -7.94 -4.72
C SER A 78 6.20 -7.98 -4.68
N PRO A 79 6.81 -9.10 -4.25
CA PRO A 79 8.27 -9.23 -4.23
C PRO A 79 8.96 -8.99 -5.58
N ILE A 80 8.27 -9.20 -6.71
CA ILE A 80 8.86 -9.08 -8.06
C ILE A 80 8.81 -7.66 -8.64
N ASN A 81 7.97 -6.76 -8.10
CA ASN A 81 7.87 -5.37 -8.53
C ASN A 81 8.18 -4.36 -7.40
N ALA A 82 8.68 -4.87 -6.27
CA ALA A 82 9.12 -4.05 -5.16
C ALA A 82 10.22 -3.07 -5.58
N PHE A 83 10.27 -1.93 -4.91
CA PHE A 83 11.34 -0.95 -5.05
C PHE A 83 12.31 -1.08 -3.88
N THR A 84 13.58 -0.82 -4.16
CA THR A 84 14.62 -0.68 -3.15
C THR A 84 15.22 0.73 -3.23
N LEU A 85 15.75 1.19 -2.10
CA LEU A 85 16.37 2.50 -2.00
C LEU A 85 17.88 2.32 -2.09
N LYS A 86 18.50 2.87 -3.15
CA LYS A 86 19.95 2.89 -3.30
C LYS A 86 20.47 4.23 -2.82
N ARG A 87 21.42 4.20 -1.87
CA ARG A 87 22.10 5.42 -1.41
C ARG A 87 23.04 5.92 -2.50
N ASN A 88 22.86 7.17 -2.90
CA ASN A 88 23.79 7.89 -3.77
C ASN A 88 24.64 8.82 -2.90
N ASP A 89 25.87 8.39 -2.59
CA ASP A 89 26.80 9.11 -1.72
C ASP A 89 27.29 10.42 -2.32
N SER A 90 27.38 10.50 -3.65
CA SER A 90 27.78 11.72 -4.36
C SER A 90 26.71 12.80 -4.26
N LEU A 91 25.42 12.42 -4.31
CA LEU A 91 24.30 13.36 -4.22
C LEU A 91 23.74 13.51 -2.81
N LYS A 92 24.22 12.71 -1.84
CA LYS A 92 23.67 12.58 -0.47
C LYS A 92 22.14 12.38 -0.48
N LYS A 93 21.66 11.56 -1.41
CA LYS A 93 20.22 11.30 -1.63
C LYS A 93 19.95 9.81 -1.76
N LEU A 94 18.70 9.43 -1.50
CA LEU A 94 18.20 8.08 -1.75
C LEU A 94 17.52 8.05 -3.12
N GLU A 95 17.93 7.12 -3.96
CA GLU A 95 17.35 6.90 -5.28
C GLU A 95 16.51 5.63 -5.28
N VAL A 96 15.30 5.73 -5.84
CA VAL A 96 14.38 4.60 -5.97
C VAL A 96 14.79 3.77 -7.17
N VAL A 97 15.16 2.51 -6.96
CA VAL A 97 15.48 1.56 -8.02
C VAL A 97 14.63 0.30 -7.88
N ARG A 98 14.34 -0.38 -8.99
CA ARG A 98 13.58 -1.64 -8.95
C ARG A 98 14.39 -2.70 -8.20
N MET A 99 13.71 -3.49 -7.37
CA MET A 99 14.33 -4.59 -6.65
C MET A 99 14.78 -5.66 -7.65
N ASN A 100 16.08 -5.87 -7.75
CA ASN A 100 16.68 -6.95 -8.52
C ASN A 100 17.09 -8.07 -7.54
N PRO A 101 16.65 -9.32 -7.74
CA PRO A 101 17.03 -10.45 -6.87
C PRO A 101 18.56 -10.66 -6.75
N GLU A 102 19.36 -10.21 -7.71
CA GLU A 102 20.84 -10.21 -7.63
C GLU A 102 21.38 -9.30 -6.50
N LEU A 103 20.58 -8.33 -6.02
CA LEU A 103 20.93 -7.45 -4.89
C LEU A 103 20.74 -8.12 -3.52
N ARG A 104 20.31 -9.39 -3.48
CA ARG A 104 20.15 -10.19 -2.25
C ARG A 104 21.49 -10.77 -1.75
N LYS A 105 22.64 -10.31 -2.25
CA LYS A 105 23.90 -10.61 -1.56
C LYS A 105 23.85 -9.84 -0.24
N PRO A 106 23.82 -10.51 0.91
CA PRO A 106 23.95 -9.79 2.16
C PRO A 106 25.30 -9.10 2.10
N ASP A 107 25.34 -7.80 2.34
CA ASP A 107 26.57 -7.10 2.70
C ASP A 107 27.00 -7.67 4.06
N LEU A 108 27.58 -8.87 4.03
CA LEU A 108 28.37 -9.44 5.10
C LEU A 108 29.79 -8.92 4.90
N ALA A 109 30.03 -7.74 5.48
CA ALA A 109 31.34 -7.25 5.86
C ALA A 109 31.25 -6.82 7.33
#